data_AF-A0A957Y5K5-F1
#
_entry.id   AF-A0A957Y5K5-F1
#
_cell.length_a   1.000
_cell.length_b   1.000
_cell.length_c   1.000
_cell.angle_alpha   90.00
_cell.angle_beta   90.00
_cell.angle_gamma   90.00
#
_symmetry.space_group_name_H-M   'P 1'
#
loop_
_entity.id
_entity.type
_entity.pdbx_description
1 polymer ?
#
loop_
_entity_poly.entity_id
_entity_poly.type
_entity_poly.pdbx_seq_one_letter_code
_entity_poly.pdbx_strand_id
1 'polypeptide(L)'
;LAHITDVRADPEAARDWWSGIKLPGTNLPGVIKAGTFFQHGRRVFWDIHHPDNGIVIELADERYQELVVEVADPETAVAQIQAAISK
;
A
#
# COMPACT_ATOMS: atom_id res chain seq x y z
N LEU A 1 -12.49 -5.61 8.51
CA LEU A 1 -11.41 -6.40 7.87
C LEU A 1 -11.94 -7.36 6.79
N ALA A 2 -13.24 -7.38 6.50
CA ALA A 2 -13.87 -8.35 5.58
C ALA A 2 -13.36 -8.32 4.12
N HIS A 3 -12.63 -7.29 3.72
CA HIS A 3 -12.11 -7.12 2.36
C HIS A 3 -10.59 -7.27 2.27
N ILE A 4 -9.88 -7.43 3.40
CA ILE A 4 -8.42 -7.67 3.36
C ILE A 4 -8.18 -9.14 3.07
N THR A 5 -7.49 -9.42 1.96
CA THR A 5 -7.15 -10.79 1.56
C THR A 5 -5.76 -11.19 1.99
N ASP A 6 -4.83 -10.23 2.03
CA ASP A 6 -3.45 -10.48 2.44
C ASP A 6 -2.80 -9.21 3.02
N VAL A 7 -1.75 -9.41 3.82
CA VAL A 7 -0.89 -8.34 4.33
C VAL A 7 0.54 -8.85 4.51
N ARG A 8 1.51 -8.07 4.04
CA ARG A 8 2.93 -8.45 4.04
C ARG A 8 3.84 -7.23 4.17
N ALA A 9 4.96 -7.39 4.87
CA ALA A 9 6.06 -6.44 4.81
C ALA A 9 6.78 -6.65 3.48
N ASP A 10 6.87 -5.60 2.67
CA ASP A 10 7.61 -5.67 1.41
C ASP A 10 8.22 -4.32 1.04
N PRO A 11 9.47 -4.10 1.51
CA PRO A 11 10.26 -2.94 1.16
C PRO A 11 10.60 -2.84 -0.33
N GLU A 12 10.67 -3.95 -1.07
CA GLU A 12 10.98 -3.94 -2.51
C GLU A 12 9.79 -3.44 -3.31
N ALA A 13 8.59 -3.98 -3.07
CA ALA A 13 7.37 -3.44 -3.67
C ALA A 13 7.23 -1.95 -3.33
N ALA A 14 7.46 -1.55 -2.08
CA ALA A 14 7.44 -0.16 -1.65
C ALA A 14 8.37 0.77 -2.46
N ARG A 15 9.55 0.27 -2.88
CA ARG A 15 10.53 1.00 -3.72
C ARG A 15 10.13 1.03 -5.19
N ASP A 16 9.62 -0.09 -5.71
CA ASP A 16 9.36 -0.29 -7.14
C ASP A 16 8.10 0.44 -7.65
N TRP A 17 7.25 0.96 -6.78
CA TRP A 17 6.05 1.74 -7.15
C TRP A 17 6.33 3.02 -7.95
N TRP A 18 7.58 3.50 -7.96
CA TRP A 18 7.97 4.63 -8.82
C TRP A 18 7.81 4.31 -10.33
N SER A 19 7.76 3.03 -10.71
CA SER A 19 7.63 2.59 -12.11
C SER A 19 6.19 2.59 -12.68
N GLY A 20 5.17 2.84 -11.86
CA GLY A 20 3.76 2.81 -12.28
C GLY A 20 3.27 4.09 -12.98
N ILE A 21 2.17 3.99 -13.75
CA ILE A 21 1.51 5.16 -14.31
C ILE A 21 0.74 5.86 -13.19
N LYS A 22 1.25 7.03 -12.77
CA LYS A 22 0.56 7.89 -11.81
C LYS A 22 -0.67 8.52 -12.47
N LEU A 23 -1.84 8.30 -11.88
CA LEU A 23 -3.07 8.89 -12.40
C LEU A 23 -3.10 10.42 -12.19
N PRO A 24 -3.67 11.19 -13.14
CA PRO A 24 -4.04 12.57 -12.87
C PRO A 24 -5.10 12.60 -11.74
N GLY A 25 -4.84 13.36 -10.68
CA GLY A 25 -5.61 13.34 -9.45
C GLY A 25 -4.82 13.93 -8.29
N THR A 26 -5.18 13.60 -7.04
CA THR A 26 -4.68 14.13 -5.76
C THR A 26 -3.16 14.13 -5.65
N ASN A 27 -2.53 15.10 -6.28
CA ASN A 27 -1.10 15.31 -6.30
C ASN A 27 -0.90 16.77 -5.91
N LEU A 28 -0.46 17.02 -4.68
CA LEU A 28 -0.02 18.34 -4.25
C LEU A 28 1.50 18.41 -4.48
N PRO A 29 1.95 19.15 -5.52
CA PRO A 29 3.37 19.28 -5.82
C PRO A 29 4.12 19.85 -4.60
N GLY A 30 5.16 19.15 -4.14
CA GLY A 30 6.03 19.59 -3.06
C GLY A 30 5.62 19.23 -1.63
N VAL A 31 4.48 18.54 -1.41
CA VAL A 31 3.97 18.23 -0.06
C VAL A 31 3.58 16.77 0.13
N ILE A 32 3.01 16.10 -0.88
CA ILE A 32 2.43 14.76 -0.70
C ILE A 32 3.01 13.77 -1.72
N LYS A 33 3.71 12.74 -1.21
CA LYS A 33 4.11 11.54 -1.97
C LYS A 33 2.96 10.52 -2.08
N ALA A 34 1.91 10.65 -1.26
CA ALA A 34 0.71 9.83 -1.38
C ALA A 34 -0.02 10.04 -2.72
N GLY A 35 -0.45 8.97 -3.37
CA GLY A 35 -1.17 9.06 -4.63
C GLY A 35 -1.79 7.75 -5.11
N THR A 36 -2.63 7.86 -6.14
CA THR A 36 -3.19 6.70 -6.82
C THR A 36 -2.31 6.32 -8.01
N PHE A 37 -1.89 5.07 -8.04
CA PHE A 37 -1.14 4.47 -9.13
C PHE A 37 -1.99 3.40 -9.81
N PHE A 38 -1.85 3.28 -11.13
CA PHE A 38 -2.30 2.09 -11.86
C PHE A 38 -1.09 1.31 -12.33
N GLN A 39 -1.03 0.05 -11.93
CA GLN A 39 0.03 -0.88 -12.33
C GLN A 39 -0.60 -2.24 -12.59
N HIS A 40 -0.26 -2.86 -13.72
CA HIS A 40 -0.77 -4.18 -14.10
C HIS A 40 -2.31 -4.30 -14.07
N GLY A 41 -3.04 -3.24 -14.40
CA GLY A 41 -4.51 -3.21 -14.36
C GLY A 41 -5.12 -3.07 -12.97
N ARG A 42 -4.30 -2.96 -11.93
CA ARG A 42 -4.72 -2.77 -10.53
C ARG A 42 -4.53 -1.33 -10.08
N ARG A 43 -5.51 -0.79 -9.35
CA ARG A 43 -5.46 0.51 -8.71
C ARG A 43 -4.86 0.36 -7.32
N VAL A 44 -3.77 1.06 -7.09
CA VAL A 44 -3.02 1.00 -5.84
C VAL A 44 -2.96 2.38 -5.21
N PHE A 45 -3.18 2.42 -3.91
CA PHE A 45 -2.88 3.59 -3.11
C PHE A 45 -1.47 3.45 -2.56
N TRP A 46 -0.60 4.41 -2.85
CA TRP A 46 0.78 4.40 -2.38
C TRP A 46 1.02 5.64 -1.53
N ASP A 47 1.48 5.46 -0.30
CA ASP A 47 1.86 6.51 0.64
C ASP A 47 3.08 6.07 1.46
N ILE A 48 4.27 6.26 0.88
CA ILE A 48 5.54 5.88 1.49
C ILE A 48 6.57 7.00 1.37
N HIS A 49 7.26 7.27 2.46
CA HIS A 49 8.45 8.14 2.50
C HIS A 49 9.72 7.30 2.70
N HIS A 50 9.68 6.31 3.59
CA HIS A 50 10.75 5.36 3.90
C HIS A 50 10.33 3.95 3.49
N PRO A 51 10.83 3.44 2.35
CA PRO A 51 10.39 2.15 1.83
C PRO A 51 10.68 0.95 2.73
N ASP A 52 11.71 1.05 3.58
CA ASP A 52 12.08 0.00 4.55
C ASP A 52 10.98 -0.28 5.58
N ASN A 53 10.07 0.68 5.73
CA ASN A 53 8.95 0.66 6.66
C ASN A 53 7.61 0.39 5.93
N GLY A 54 7.67 -0.04 4.67
CA GLY A 54 6.50 -0.28 3.84
C GLY A 54 5.83 -1.63 4.08
N ILE A 55 4.51 -1.61 4.25
CA ILE A 55 3.67 -2.81 4.15
C ILE A 55 2.75 -2.72 2.95
N VAL A 56 2.42 -3.88 2.41
CA VAL A 56 1.45 -4.06 1.34
C VAL A 56 0.22 -4.74 1.93
N ILE A 57 -0.96 -4.18 1.67
CA ILE A 57 -2.25 -4.71 2.07
C ILE A 57 -3.05 -4.96 0.81
N GLU A 58 -3.46 -6.21 0.59
CA GLU A 58 -4.27 -6.60 -0.56
C GLU A 58 -5.76 -6.58 -0.20
N LEU A 59 -6.56 -6.03 -1.11
CA LEU A 59 -8.00 -5.84 -0.93
C LEU A 59 -8.81 -6.53 -2.04
N ALA A 60 -9.89 -7.20 -1.67
CA ALA A 60 -10.89 -7.74 -2.59
C ALA A 60 -12.15 -6.85 -2.64
N ASP A 61 -12.78 -6.79 -3.81
CA ASP A 61 -14.05 -6.10 -4.07
C ASP A 61 -14.06 -4.58 -3.77
N GLU A 62 -12.88 -3.97 -3.71
CA GLU A 62 -12.69 -2.56 -3.38
C GLU A 62 -12.15 -1.73 -4.55
N ARG A 63 -12.36 -0.40 -4.49
CA ARG A 63 -11.87 0.55 -5.51
C ARG A 63 -10.35 0.49 -5.68
N TYR A 64 -9.63 0.28 -4.59
CA TYR A 64 -8.21 -0.02 -4.57
C TYR A 64 -8.05 -1.52 -4.32
N GLN A 65 -7.19 -2.17 -5.09
CA GLN A 65 -6.88 -3.59 -4.91
C GLN A 65 -5.66 -3.77 -4.00
N GLU A 66 -4.89 -2.72 -3.78
CA GLU A 66 -3.69 -2.75 -2.95
C GLU A 66 -3.49 -1.39 -2.27
N LEU A 67 -3.08 -1.43 -1.00
CA LEU A 67 -2.59 -0.27 -0.25
C LEU A 67 -1.14 -0.52 0.11
N VAL A 68 -0.28 0.42 -0.24
CA VAL A 68 1.14 0.39 0.09
C VAL A 68 1.43 1.59 0.97
N VAL A 69 1.63 1.33 2.25
CA VAL A 69 1.66 2.34 3.30
C VAL A 69 2.87 2.17 4.20
N GLU A 70 3.37 3.27 4.73
CA GLU A 70 4.44 3.26 5.72
C GLU A 70 3.89 3.05 7.14
N VAL A 71 4.56 2.20 7.91
CA VAL A 71 4.26 1.94 9.32
C VAL A 71 5.52 2.02 10.17
N ALA A 72 5.38 2.24 11.48
CA ALA A 72 6.55 2.36 12.36
C ALA A 72 7.35 1.04 12.49
N ASP A 73 6.66 -0.10 12.46
CA ASP A 73 7.25 -1.44 12.52
C ASP A 73 6.43 -2.38 11.60
N PRO A 74 6.99 -2.76 10.43
CA PRO A 74 6.30 -3.61 9.46
C PRO A 74 5.88 -4.97 10.01
N GLU A 75 6.77 -5.64 10.73
CA GLU A 75 6.54 -6.99 11.26
C GLU A 75 5.42 -6.98 12.31
N THR A 76 5.47 -6.01 13.23
CA THR A 76 4.44 -5.84 14.25
C THR A 76 3.09 -5.50 13.61
N ALA A 77 3.06 -4.60 12.62
CA ALA A 77 1.83 -4.20 11.95
C ALA A 77 1.19 -5.37 11.16
N VAL A 78 2.01 -6.12 10.42
CA VAL A 78 1.56 -7.32 9.69
C VAL A 78 0.94 -8.33 10.66
N ALA A 79 1.64 -8.64 11.76
CA ALA A 79 1.15 -9.59 12.76
C ALA A 79 -0.19 -9.14 13.38
N GLN A 80 -0.34 -7.85 13.68
CA GLN A 80 -1.58 -7.29 14.22
C GLN A 80 -2.75 -7.39 13.24
N ILE A 81 -2.51 -7.07 11.97
CA ILE A 81 -3.53 -7.13 10.92
C ILE A 81 -3.93 -8.59 10.66
N GLN A 82 -2.96 -9.51 10.53
CA GLN A 82 -3.23 -10.95 10.35
C GLN A 82 -4.05 -11.54 11.51
N ALA A 83 -3.70 -11.18 12.75
CA ALA A 83 -4.45 -11.62 13.92
C ALA A 83 -5.90 -11.09 13.92
N ALA A 84 -6.12 -9.90 13.39
CA ALA A 84 -7.43 -9.28 13.32
C ALA A 84 -8.29 -9.79 12.14
N ILE A 85 -7.68 -10.27 11.05
CA ILE A 85 -8.39 -10.91 9.92
C ILE A 85 -8.80 -12.34 10.27
N SER A 86 -8.00 -13.04 11.07
CA SER A 86 -8.24 -14.45 11.44
C SER A 86 -9.33 -14.65 12.50
N LYS A 87 -10.02 -13.57 12.91
CA LYS A 87 -10.97 -13.53 14.02
C LYS A 87 -12.39 -13.25 13.52
#